data_AF-A0A9P6IXY1-F1
#
_entry.id   AF-A0A9P6IXY1-F1
#
_cell.length_a   1.000
_cell.length_b   1.000
_cell.length_c   1.000
_cell.angle_alpha   90.00
_cell.angle_beta   90.00
_cell.angle_gamma   90.00
#
_symmetry.space_group_name_H-M   'P 1'
#
loop_
_entity.id
_entity.type
_entity.pdbx_description
1 polymer ?
#
loop_
_entity_poly.entity_id
_entity_poly.type
_entity_poly.pdbx_seq_one_letter_code
_entity_poly.pdbx_strand_id
1 'polypeptide(L)'
;MVGMGFLIWSDVLASKNFPGSDYVKGDLFCILGATLYGVSNVYQEFLVRQRPLYEVVGQMGFWATVLSGIQLAILERNDIKNVNWTPQVVAYIVGFDVALFIMYSVSPLLFRRSSATFFNLSLLTSDFYGLIFGLFLFGAKVNYLYPIAYIQIIVGIIVYNLYPAPEPKFKKILDHC
;
A
#
# COMPACT_ATOMS: atom_id res chain seq x y z
N MET A 1 -12.60 -7.34 -7.14
CA MET A 1 -11.69 -8.46 -7.43
C MET A 1 -11.70 -8.90 -8.90
N VAL A 2 -12.85 -8.83 -9.60
CA VAL A 2 -12.94 -9.13 -11.05
C VAL A 2 -12.00 -8.26 -11.90
N GLY A 3 -11.89 -6.96 -11.61
CA GLY A 3 -10.99 -6.05 -12.33
C GLY A 3 -9.51 -6.43 -12.25
N MET A 4 -9.02 -6.91 -11.10
CA MET A 4 -7.63 -7.38 -10.96
C MET A 4 -7.38 -8.65 -11.77
N GLY A 5 -8.37 -9.56 -11.85
CA GLY A 5 -8.27 -10.76 -12.69
C GLY A 5 -8.11 -10.43 -14.17
N PHE A 6 -8.81 -9.42 -14.68
CA PHE A 6 -8.64 -8.94 -16.05
C PHE A 6 -7.29 -8.27 -16.32
N LEU A 7 -6.71 -7.60 -15.32
CA LEU A 7 -5.37 -7.01 -15.44
C LEU A 7 -4.29 -8.11 -15.54
N ILE A 8 -4.36 -9.14 -14.70
CA ILE A 8 -3.44 -10.29 -14.76
C ILE A 8 -3.58 -11.00 -16.12
N TRP A 9 -4.82 -11.24 -16.57
CA TRP A 9 -5.07 -11.84 -17.88
C TRP A 9 -4.50 -11.01 -19.03
N SER A 10 -4.63 -9.68 -18.95
CA SER A 10 -4.09 -8.75 -19.93
C SER A 10 -2.55 -8.76 -19.97
N ASP A 11 -1.88 -8.89 -18.83
CA ASP A 11 -0.42 -8.96 -18.76
C ASP A 11 0.12 -10.29 -19.30
N VAL A 12 -0.60 -11.40 -19.06
CA VAL A 12 -0.30 -12.71 -19.67
C VAL A 12 -0.46 -12.64 -21.20
N LEU A 13 -1.50 -11.97 -21.69
CA LEU A 13 -1.75 -11.78 -23.12
C LEU A 13 -0.70 -10.85 -23.78
N ALA A 14 -0.12 -9.92 -23.02
CA ALA A 14 0.89 -8.99 -23.48
C ALA A 14 2.32 -9.59 -23.51
N SER A 15 2.47 -10.90 -23.26
CA SER A 15 3.74 -11.63 -23.29
C SER A 15 4.86 -11.01 -22.44
N LYS A 16 4.52 -10.31 -21.35
CA LYS A 16 5.46 -9.86 -20.32
C LYS A 16 5.85 -11.01 -19.39
N ASN A 17 6.26 -12.15 -19.97
CA ASN A 17 6.69 -13.32 -19.23
C ASN A 17 8.11 -13.08 -18.71
N PHE A 18 8.24 -12.46 -17.54
CA PHE A 18 9.48 -12.54 -16.77
C PHE A 18 9.57 -13.98 -16.22
N PRO A 19 10.61 -14.76 -16.58
CA PRO A 19 10.74 -16.13 -16.09
C PRO A 19 10.97 -16.12 -14.58
N GLY A 20 9.92 -16.36 -13.82
CA GLY A 20 9.97 -16.50 -12.36
C GLY A 20 10.51 -17.87 -11.98
N SER A 21 11.46 -17.91 -11.04
CA SER A 21 12.10 -19.16 -10.58
C SER A 21 11.14 -20.13 -9.88
N ASP A 22 10.07 -19.64 -9.22
CA ASP A 22 9.06 -20.45 -8.52
C ASP A 22 7.75 -19.63 -8.33
N TYR A 23 6.77 -19.81 -9.21
CA TYR A 23 5.50 -19.07 -9.17
C TYR A 23 4.72 -19.29 -7.85
N VAL A 24 4.72 -20.53 -7.35
CA VAL A 24 3.97 -20.91 -6.13
C VAL A 24 4.51 -20.22 -4.88
N LYS A 25 5.83 -20.04 -4.78
CA LYS A 25 6.42 -19.29 -3.66
C LYS A 25 6.03 -17.82 -3.72
N GLY A 26 6.02 -17.23 -4.92
CA GLY A 26 5.57 -15.86 -5.14
C GLY A 26 4.13 -15.62 -4.69
N ASP A 27 3.21 -16.49 -5.11
CA ASP A 27 1.80 -16.42 -4.74
C ASP A 27 1.61 -16.55 -3.22
N LEU A 28 2.33 -17.49 -2.57
CA LEU A 28 2.26 -17.68 -1.13
C LEU A 28 2.75 -16.44 -0.36
N PHE A 29 3.87 -15.85 -0.78
CA PHE A 29 4.37 -14.60 -0.18
C PHE A 29 3.43 -13.42 -0.41
N CYS A 30 2.77 -13.34 -1.57
CA CYS A 30 1.78 -12.31 -1.87
C CYS A 30 0.56 -12.40 -0.95
N ILE A 31 -0.02 -13.59 -0.76
CA ILE A 31 -1.16 -13.82 0.13
C ILE A 31 -0.79 -13.54 1.59
N LEU A 32 0.40 -13.99 2.02
CA LEU A 32 0.90 -13.75 3.36
C LEU A 32 1.09 -12.25 3.61
N GLY A 33 1.71 -11.53 2.67
CA GLY A 33 1.91 -10.08 2.74
C GLY A 33 0.58 -9.32 2.80
N ALA A 34 -0.38 -9.66 1.93
CA ALA A 34 -1.70 -9.03 1.92
C ALA A 34 -2.46 -9.25 3.23
N THR A 35 -2.36 -10.45 3.81
CA THR A 35 -2.99 -10.78 5.10
C THR A 35 -2.36 -9.99 6.24
N LEU A 36 -1.03 -9.96 6.31
CA LEU A 36 -0.30 -9.20 7.32
C LEU A 36 -0.56 -7.70 7.22
N TYR A 37 -0.65 -7.16 5.99
CA TYR A 37 -0.97 -5.76 5.74
C TYR A 37 -2.39 -5.42 6.23
N GLY A 38 -3.38 -6.26 5.92
CA GLY A 38 -4.75 -6.10 6.42
C GLY A 38 -4.84 -6.12 7.94
N VAL A 39 -4.18 -7.09 8.59
CA VAL A 39 -4.13 -7.18 10.06
C VAL A 39 -3.45 -5.95 10.67
N SER A 40 -2.34 -5.50 10.08
CA SER A 40 -1.60 -4.32 10.55
C SER A 40 -2.46 -3.05 10.48
N ASN A 41 -3.19 -2.85 9.38
CA ASN A 41 -4.06 -1.69 9.21
C ASN A 41 -5.21 -1.66 10.22
N VAL A 42 -5.84 -2.82 10.50
CA VAL A 42 -6.90 -2.92 11.52
C VAL A 42 -6.35 -2.68 12.93
N TYR A 43 -5.18 -3.24 13.23
CA TYR A 43 -4.52 -3.04 14.51
C TYR A 43 -4.10 -1.58 14.74
N GLN A 44 -3.61 -0.92 13.69
CA GLN A 44 -3.27 0.49 13.72
C GLN A 44 -4.52 1.37 13.92
N GLU A 45 -5.63 1.08 13.25
CA GLU A 45 -6.91 1.76 13.48
C GLU A 45 -7.39 1.60 14.94
N PHE A 46 -7.27 0.40 15.50
CA PHE A 46 -7.63 0.13 16.89
C PHE A 46 -6.77 0.94 17.87
N LEU A 47 -5.44 0.94 17.71
CA LEU A 47 -4.53 1.67 18.60
C LEU A 47 -4.71 3.19 18.53
N VAL A 48 -4.86 3.74 17.31
CA VAL A 48 -5.08 5.17 17.08
C VAL A 48 -6.38 5.67 17.71
N ARG A 49 -7.39 4.81 17.84
CA ARG A 49 -8.67 5.14 18.49
C ARG A 49 -8.62 5.10 20.02
N GLN A 50 -7.69 4.35 20.62
CA GLN A 50 -7.60 4.18 22.08
C GLN A 50 -6.56 5.08 22.77
N ARG A 51 -5.53 5.52 22.05
CA ARG A 51 -4.37 6.24 22.61
C ARG A 51 -4.06 7.51 21.80
N PRO A 52 -3.36 8.50 22.39
CA PRO A 52 -2.98 9.69 21.65
C PRO A 52 -2.07 9.33 20.45
N LEU A 53 -2.36 9.94 19.29
CA LEU A 53 -1.71 9.66 18.01
C LEU A 53 -0.17 9.66 18.07
N TYR A 54 0.42 10.62 18.77
CA TYR A 54 1.87 10.76 18.84
C TYR A 54 2.55 9.60 19.58
N GLU A 55 1.87 8.98 20.55
CA GLU A 55 2.41 7.85 21.33
C GLU A 55 2.43 6.59 20.48
N VAL A 56 1.33 6.32 19.77
CA VAL A 56 1.19 5.16 18.88
C VAL A 56 2.14 5.27 17.68
N VAL A 57 2.12 6.41 16.99
CA VAL A 57 2.96 6.63 15.80
C VAL A 57 4.44 6.70 16.17
N GLY A 58 4.77 7.32 17.31
CA GLY A 58 6.14 7.39 17.81
C GLY A 58 6.72 6.01 18.15
N GLN A 59 5.96 5.17 18.85
CA GLN A 59 6.39 3.81 19.17
C GLN A 59 6.47 2.90 17.93
N MET A 60 5.49 2.99 17.01
CA MET A 60 5.53 2.26 15.75
C MET A 60 6.74 2.67 14.91
N GLY A 61 7.00 3.97 14.77
CA GLY A 61 8.16 4.49 14.03
C GLY A 61 9.46 3.99 14.63
N PHE A 62 9.62 4.10 15.95
CA PHE A 62 10.83 3.64 16.64
C PHE A 62 11.12 2.15 16.39
N TRP A 63 10.14 1.27 16.64
CA TRP A 63 10.33 -0.17 16.43
C TRP A 63 10.48 -0.54 14.96
N ALA A 64 9.75 0.13 14.06
CA ALA A 64 9.87 -0.07 12.63
C ALA A 64 11.28 0.27 12.13
N THR A 65 11.89 1.37 12.58
CA THR A 65 13.26 1.74 12.21
C THR A 65 14.29 0.69 12.66
N VAL A 66 14.14 0.13 13.86
CA VAL A 66 15.04 -0.92 14.35
C VAL A 66 14.93 -2.17 13.48
N LEU A 67 13.71 -2.64 13.21
CA LEU A 67 13.48 -3.84 12.41
C LEU A 67 13.89 -3.65 10.94
N SER A 68 13.55 -2.50 10.34
CA SER A 68 13.92 -2.20 8.96
C SER A 68 15.44 -2.04 8.80
N GLY A 69 16.12 -1.45 9.79
CA GLY A 69 17.58 -1.36 9.80
C GLY A 69 18.26 -2.74 9.86
N ILE A 70 17.73 -3.66 10.68
CA ILE A 70 18.21 -5.04 10.72
C ILE A 70 17.96 -5.74 9.37
N GLN A 71 16.78 -5.56 8.78
CA GLN A 71 16.42 -6.15 7.50
C GLN A 71 17.34 -5.64 6.37
N LEU A 72 17.57 -4.33 6.32
CA LEU A 72 18.48 -3.68 5.37
C LEU A 72 19.90 -4.25 5.49
N ALA A 73 20.40 -4.40 6.73
CA ALA A 73 21.73 -4.92 6.99
C ALA A 73 21.92 -6.39 6.57
N ILE A 74 20.86 -7.21 6.69
CA ILE A 74 20.92 -8.64 6.35
C ILE A 74 20.71 -8.87 4.85
N LEU A 75 19.66 -8.27 4.26
CA LEU A 75 19.23 -8.59 2.89
C LEU A 75 19.95 -7.76 1.83
N GLU A 76 20.14 -6.47 2.06
CA GLU A 76 20.59 -5.52 1.02
C GLU A 76 22.06 -5.11 1.17
N ARG A 77 22.79 -5.70 2.14
CA ARG A 77 24.20 -5.41 2.41
C ARG A 77 25.08 -5.41 1.16
N ASN A 78 24.84 -6.33 0.23
CA ASN A 78 25.68 -6.48 -0.96
C ASN A 78 25.30 -5.47 -2.04
N ASP A 79 24.02 -5.13 -2.15
CA ASP A 79 23.52 -4.16 -3.13
C ASP A 79 23.93 -2.73 -2.76
N ILE A 80 23.90 -2.40 -1.46
CA ILE A 80 24.39 -1.12 -0.93
C ILE A 80 25.88 -0.92 -1.25
N LYS A 81 26.69 -1.99 -1.23
CA LYS A 81 28.13 -1.92 -1.52
C LYS A 81 28.43 -1.68 -2.99
N ASN A 82 27.55 -2.15 -3.88
CA ASN A 82 27.76 -2.09 -5.33
C ASN A 82 27.01 -0.92 -5.98
N VAL A 83 26.28 -0.12 -5.21
CA VAL A 83 25.53 1.02 -5.72
C VAL A 83 26.47 2.15 -6.14
N ASN A 84 26.26 2.66 -7.35
CA ASN A 84 26.89 3.88 -7.83
C ASN A 84 26.08 5.08 -7.34
N TRP A 85 26.55 5.71 -6.27
CA TRP A 85 25.93 6.91 -5.68
C TRP A 85 26.10 8.12 -6.60
N THR A 86 25.17 8.30 -7.53
CA THR A 86 25.07 9.53 -8.34
C THR A 86 24.11 10.53 -7.70
N PRO A 87 24.30 11.85 -7.88
CA PRO A 87 23.40 12.86 -7.35
C PRO A 87 21.93 12.66 -7.74
N GLN A 88 21.68 12.13 -8.94
CA GLN A 88 20.35 11.82 -9.45
C GLN A 88 19.71 10.65 -8.68
N VAL A 89 20.47 9.58 -8.44
CA VAL A 89 20.00 8.43 -7.65
C VAL A 89 19.66 8.87 -6.23
N VAL A 90 20.53 9.68 -5.62
CA VAL A 90 20.28 10.23 -4.28
C VAL A 90 19.02 11.11 -4.29
N ALA A 91 18.84 11.97 -5.30
CA ALA A 91 17.64 12.80 -5.40
C ALA A 91 16.35 11.98 -5.55
N TYR A 92 16.38 10.88 -6.30
CA TYR A 92 15.23 9.98 -6.42
C TYR A 92 14.92 9.26 -5.10
N ILE A 93 15.94 8.78 -4.38
CA ILE A 93 15.77 8.13 -3.07
C ILE A 93 15.18 9.13 -2.07
N VAL A 94 15.75 10.34 -1.97
CA VAL A 94 15.26 11.38 -1.05
C VAL A 94 13.83 11.81 -1.40
N GLY A 95 13.52 11.97 -2.70
CA GLY A 95 12.16 12.29 -3.14
C GLY A 95 11.14 11.21 -2.77
N PHE A 96 11.53 9.95 -2.93
CA PHE A 96 10.72 8.80 -2.53
C PHE A 96 10.53 8.74 -1.01
N ASP A 97 11.58 8.94 -0.22
CA ASP A 97 11.52 8.94 1.24
C ASP A 97 10.63 10.06 1.78
N VAL A 98 10.72 11.28 1.21
CA VAL A 98 9.85 12.40 1.59
C VAL A 98 8.38 12.08 1.27
N ALA A 99 8.10 11.50 0.11
CA ALA A 99 6.74 11.10 -0.26
C ALA A 99 6.18 10.04 0.69
N LEU A 100 6.97 9.01 1.01
CA LEU A 100 6.60 7.99 1.99
C LEU A 100 6.40 8.58 3.39
N PHE A 101 7.29 9.48 3.83
CA PHE A 101 7.18 10.14 5.12
C PHE A 101 5.87 10.93 5.24
N ILE A 102 5.50 11.69 4.21
CA ILE A 102 4.23 12.42 4.15
C ILE A 102 3.07 11.42 4.21
N MET A 103 3.09 10.38 3.39
CA MET A 103 2.03 9.37 3.35
C MET A 103 1.83 8.69 4.71
N TYR A 104 2.89 8.18 5.33
CA TYR A 104 2.82 7.50 6.62
C TYR A 104 2.56 8.43 7.80
N SER A 105 2.85 9.73 7.69
CA SER A 105 2.45 10.74 8.68
C SER A 105 0.97 11.12 8.57
N VAL A 106 0.44 11.17 7.34
CA VAL A 106 -0.96 11.51 7.05
C VAL A 106 -1.89 10.30 7.27
N SER A 107 -1.42 9.07 7.07
CA SER A 107 -2.24 7.85 7.21
C SER A 107 -2.88 7.69 8.61
N PRO A 108 -2.17 7.89 9.74
CA PRO A 108 -2.76 7.87 11.09
C PRO A 108 -3.78 8.99 11.33
N LEU A 109 -3.56 10.17 10.74
CA LEU A 109 -4.51 11.28 10.78
C LEU A 109 -5.79 10.93 10.01
N LEU A 110 -5.64 10.25 8.86
CA LEU A 110 -6.76 9.69 8.11
C LEU A 110 -7.48 8.61 8.92
N PHE A 111 -6.79 7.66 9.55
CA PHE A 111 -7.42 6.63 10.38
C PHE A 111 -8.22 7.19 11.56
N ARG A 112 -7.86 8.39 12.04
CA ARG A 112 -8.63 9.09 13.07
C ARG A 112 -9.89 9.77 12.52
N ARG A 113 -9.94 10.11 11.23
CA ARG A 113 -11.08 10.77 10.57
C ARG A 113 -11.92 9.83 9.69
N SER A 114 -11.38 8.68 9.32
CA SER A 114 -11.93 7.70 8.37
C SER A 114 -11.41 6.30 8.71
N SER A 115 -12.17 5.24 8.41
CA SER A 115 -11.79 3.87 8.79
C SER A 115 -10.65 3.29 7.93
N ALA A 116 -10.00 2.21 8.37
CA ALA A 116 -8.94 1.52 7.61
C ALA A 116 -9.41 1.08 6.20
N THR A 117 -10.71 0.85 6.03
CA THR A 117 -11.25 0.53 4.71
C THR A 117 -11.22 1.71 3.74
N PHE A 118 -11.42 2.94 4.21
CA PHE A 118 -11.33 4.13 3.35
C PHE A 118 -9.89 4.37 2.88
N PHE A 119 -8.90 4.08 3.73
CA PHE A 119 -7.49 4.13 3.37
C PHE A 119 -7.14 3.12 2.26
N ASN A 120 -7.57 1.86 2.41
CA ASN A 120 -7.40 0.84 1.37
C ASN A 120 -8.12 1.21 0.06
N LEU A 121 -9.29 1.86 0.12
CA LEU A 121 -10.00 2.34 -1.05
C LEU A 121 -9.28 3.51 -1.75
N SER A 122 -8.67 4.39 -0.95
CA SER A 122 -7.85 5.50 -1.43
C SER A 122 -6.57 5.00 -2.10
N LEU A 123 -5.94 3.94 -1.57
CA LEU A 123 -4.81 3.26 -2.21
C LEU A 123 -5.18 2.72 -3.59
N LEU A 124 -6.31 2.02 -3.70
CA LEU A 124 -6.79 1.51 -4.99
C LEU A 124 -7.04 2.64 -6.01
N THR A 125 -7.48 3.80 -5.54
CA THR A 125 -7.66 4.99 -6.38
C THR A 125 -6.33 5.66 -6.73
N SER A 126 -5.35 5.63 -5.83
CA SER A 126 -4.00 6.17 -6.07
C SER A 126 -3.27 5.42 -7.18
N ASP A 127 -3.41 4.09 -7.22
CA ASP A 127 -2.83 3.24 -8.28
C ASP A 127 -3.34 3.65 -9.67
N PHE A 128 -4.58 4.12 -9.76
CA PHE A 128 -5.15 4.67 -10.99
C PHE A 128 -4.47 5.96 -11.45
N TYR A 129 -4.23 6.92 -10.54
CA TYR A 129 -3.50 8.13 -10.90
C TYR A 129 -2.05 7.79 -11.32
N GLY A 130 -1.41 6.85 -10.62
CA GLY A 130 -0.09 6.33 -10.99
C GLY A 130 -0.06 5.77 -12.42
N LEU A 131 -1.08 5.02 -12.83
CA LEU A 131 -1.21 4.54 -14.20
C LEU A 131 -1.38 5.67 -15.22
N ILE A 132 -2.25 6.65 -14.95
CA ILE A 132 -2.44 7.80 -15.86
C ILE A 132 -1.10 8.51 -16.09
N PHE A 133 -0.36 8.77 -15.01
CA PHE A 133 0.99 9.32 -15.12
C PHE A 133 1.92 8.37 -15.89
N GLY A 134 1.85 7.05 -15.67
CA GLY A 134 2.55 6.03 -16.45
C GLY A 134 2.28 6.12 -17.97
N LEU A 135 1.02 6.29 -18.35
CA LEU A 135 0.58 6.36 -19.74
C LEU A 135 1.00 7.68 -20.42
N PHE A 136 0.78 8.81 -19.73
CA PHE A 136 1.05 10.14 -20.28
C PHE A 136 2.53 10.54 -20.22
N LEU A 137 3.23 10.18 -19.14
CA LEU A 137 4.60 10.63 -18.89
C LEU A 137 5.65 9.65 -19.44
N PHE A 138 5.35 8.35 -19.45
CA PHE A 138 6.29 7.30 -19.91
C PHE A 138 5.85 6.61 -21.21
N GLY A 139 4.72 7.02 -21.82
CA GLY A 139 4.25 6.50 -23.10
C GLY A 139 3.94 5.00 -23.08
N ALA A 140 3.57 4.45 -21.92
CA ALA A 140 3.31 3.03 -21.76
C ALA A 140 2.17 2.56 -22.69
N LYS A 141 2.40 1.54 -23.53
CA LYS A 141 1.34 0.99 -24.39
C LYS A 141 0.41 0.11 -23.56
N VAL A 142 -0.83 0.58 -23.35
CA VAL A 142 -1.84 -0.12 -22.55
C VAL A 142 -2.74 -0.96 -23.45
N ASN A 143 -2.97 -2.21 -23.05
CA ASN A 143 -3.78 -3.18 -23.78
C ASN A 143 -5.29 -2.90 -23.60
N TYR A 144 -6.13 -3.30 -24.55
CA TYR A 144 -7.56 -2.95 -24.63
C TYR A 144 -8.42 -3.40 -23.41
N LEU A 145 -7.91 -4.34 -22.60
CA LEU A 145 -8.55 -4.86 -21.39
C LEU A 145 -8.48 -3.90 -20.18
N TYR A 146 -7.55 -2.96 -20.20
CA TYR A 146 -7.33 -2.02 -19.10
C TYR A 146 -8.52 -1.07 -18.82
N PRO A 147 -9.16 -0.43 -19.83
CA PRO A 147 -10.34 0.40 -19.60
C PRO A 147 -11.56 -0.40 -19.07
N ILE A 148 -11.64 -1.70 -19.34
CA ILE A 148 -12.72 -2.56 -18.82
C ILE A 148 -12.49 -2.89 -17.34
N ALA A 149 -11.24 -3.25 -16.98
CA ALA A 149 -10.86 -3.44 -15.57
C ALA A 149 -11.08 -2.15 -14.75
N TYR A 150 -10.84 -0.99 -15.37
CA TYR A 150 -11.05 0.33 -14.80
C TYR A 150 -12.51 0.61 -14.44
N ILE A 151 -13.47 0.36 -15.34
CA ILE A 151 -14.90 0.56 -15.06
C ILE A 151 -15.34 -0.33 -13.88
N GLN A 152 -14.85 -1.57 -13.82
CA GLN A 152 -15.17 -2.50 -12.73
C GLN A 152 -14.63 -2.02 -11.37
N ILE A 153 -13.44 -1.40 -11.33
CA ILE A 153 -12.89 -0.83 -10.10
C ILE A 153 -13.73 0.37 -9.64
N ILE A 154 -14.10 1.28 -10.56
CA ILE A 154 -14.95 2.43 -10.23
C ILE A 154 -16.32 1.98 -9.70
N VAL A 155 -16.95 1.01 -10.35
CA VAL A 155 -18.23 0.46 -9.89
C VAL A 155 -18.08 -0.15 -8.49
N GLY A 156 -17.00 -0.88 -8.23
CA GLY A 156 -16.71 -1.41 -6.89
C GLY A 156 -16.56 -0.32 -5.82
N ILE A 157 -15.87 0.78 -6.15
CA ILE A 157 -15.69 1.94 -5.26
C ILE A 157 -17.02 2.64 -4.99
N ILE A 158 -17.85 2.83 -6.03
CA ILE A 158 -19.16 3.49 -5.91
C ILE A 158 -20.10 2.65 -5.03
N VAL A 159 -20.20 1.34 -5.29
CA VAL A 159 -21.06 0.43 -4.50
C VAL A 159 -20.61 0.41 -3.03
N TYR A 160 -19.30 0.39 -2.77
CA TYR A 160 -18.77 0.43 -1.42
C TYR A 160 -19.11 1.74 -0.68
N ASN A 161 -19.04 2.90 -1.36
CA ASN A 161 -19.40 4.18 -0.75
C ASN A 161 -20.91 4.35 -0.54
N LEU A 162 -21.74 3.73 -1.38
CA LEU A 162 -23.21 3.77 -1.25
C LEU A 162 -23.72 2.84 -0.14
N TYR A 163 -23.01 1.74 0.13
CA TYR A 163 -23.33 0.79 1.19
C TYR A 163 -22.20 0.74 2.23
N PRO A 164 -22.07 1.76 3.10
CA PRO A 164 -21.07 1.76 4.15
C PRO A 164 -21.28 0.54 5.07
N ALA A 165 -20.18 -0.16 5.39
CA ALA A 165 -20.21 -1.24 6.36
C ALA A 165 -20.68 -0.70 7.73
N PRO A 166 -21.50 -1.44 8.49
CA PRO A 166 -21.98 -0.99 9.79
C PRO A 166 -20.79 -0.68 10.71
N GLU A 167 -20.76 0.54 11.24
CA GLU A 167 -19.69 0.97 12.12
C GLU A 167 -19.59 0.06 13.35
N PRO A 168 -18.40 -0.45 13.71
CA PRO A 168 -18.23 -1.19 14.94
C PRO A 168 -18.48 -0.25 16.12
N LYS A 169 -19.56 -0.51 16.87
CA LYS A 169 -19.87 0.16 18.14
C LYS A 169 -18.81 -0.21 19.18
N PHE A 170 -17.70 0.52 19.21
CA PHE A 170 -16.73 0.38 20.29
C PHE A 170 -17.32 0.98 21.58
N LYS A 171 -17.53 0.11 22.57
CA LYS A 171 -17.89 0.51 23.93
C LYS A 171 -16.72 1.33 24.48
N LYS A 172 -16.96 2.61 24.81
CA LYS A 172 -16.04 3.40 25.65
C LYS A 172 -15.90 2.65 26.98
N ILE A 173 -14.81 1.92 27.14
CA ILE A 173 -14.34 1.51 28.46
C ILE A 173 -13.35 2.60 28.82
N LEU A 174 -13.76 3.52 29.71
CA LEU A 174 -12.95 4.33 30.63
C LEU A 174 -13.76 5.56 31.07
N ASP A 175 -14.79 5.31 31.90
CA ASP A 175 -15.35 6.29 32.84
C ASP A 175 -15.09 5.78 34.27
N HIS A 176 -13.83 5.47 34.59
CA HIS A 176 -13.39 5.21 35.97
C HIS A 176 -11.93 5.66 36.17
N CYS A 177 -11.76 6.97 36.34
CA CYS A 177 -11.00 7.59 37.43
C CYS A 177 -11.42 9.07 37.52
#